data_AF-A0A7R9KA07-F1
#
_entry.id   AF-A0A7R9KA07-F1
#
_cell.length_a   1.000
_cell.length_b   1.000
_cell.length_c   1.000
_cell.angle_alpha   90.00
_cell.angle_beta   90.00
_cell.angle_gamma   90.00
#
_symmetry.space_group_name_H-M   'P 1'
#
loop_
_entity.id
_entity.type
_entity.pdbx_description
1 polymer ?
#
loop_
_entity_poly.entity_id
_entity_poly.type
_entity_poly.pdbx_seq_one_letter_code
_entity_poly.pdbx_strand_id
1 'polypeptide(L)'
;DKVFLSRQKQILRLFVRIQQPTLYQDLIEISKSYSIEENIDKYAFPKEVKKFLYLYKAGFFLPRSDIFVPLERKHSEQAKLLSELFYDAKDYDTFFKTAVWARNHLNGGVFLYSFTRSLQAREDTKFFYIPPYYEIYPFLFVDEHVIQNLYEARLT
;
A
#
# COMPACT_ATOMS: atom_id res chain seq x y z
N ASP A 1 -1.36 -14.06 20.01
CA ASP A 1 -0.44 -13.44 21.00
C ASP A 1 -0.59 -11.90 20.93
N LYS A 2 -0.01 -11.13 21.86
CA LYS A 2 -0.14 -9.66 21.91
C LYS A 2 0.54 -8.94 20.72
N VAL A 3 1.70 -9.43 20.27
CA VAL A 3 2.46 -8.90 19.13
C VAL A 3 1.64 -9.08 17.85
N PHE A 4 1.11 -10.28 17.59
CA PHE A 4 0.24 -10.53 16.45
C PHE A 4 -0.95 -9.57 16.42
N LEU A 5 -1.68 -9.41 17.53
CA LEU A 5 -2.86 -8.53 17.58
C LEU A 5 -2.49 -7.05 17.35
N SER A 6 -1.35 -6.61 17.87
CA SER A 6 -0.85 -5.26 17.63
C SER A 6 -0.53 -5.02 16.16
N ARG A 7 0.20 -5.96 15.53
CA ARG A 7 0.55 -5.91 14.11
C ARG A 7 -0.67 -6.02 13.20
N GLN A 8 -1.62 -6.90 13.51
CA GLN A 8 -2.89 -6.99 12.81
C GLN A 8 -3.62 -5.64 12.80
N LYS A 9 -3.70 -4.95 13.95
CA LYS A 9 -4.29 -3.61 14.02
C LYS A 9 -3.53 -2.60 13.18
N GLN A 10 -2.21 -2.63 13.17
CA GLN A 10 -1.38 -1.76 12.32
C GLN A 10 -1.67 -1.98 10.83
N ILE A 11 -1.70 -3.22 10.37
CA ILE A 11 -1.98 -3.58 8.98
C ILE A 11 -3.39 -3.15 8.56
N LEU A 12 -4.40 -3.38 9.40
CA LEU A 12 -5.78 -2.98 9.10
C LEU A 12 -5.93 -1.48 8.85
N ARG A 13 -5.16 -0.65 9.56
CA ARG A 13 -5.18 0.80 9.39
C ARG A 13 -4.71 1.26 8.01
N LEU A 14 -3.89 0.45 7.32
CA LEU A 14 -3.42 0.77 5.97
C LEU A 14 -4.49 0.57 4.89
N PHE A 15 -5.52 -0.24 5.15
CA PHE A 15 -6.66 -0.44 4.24
C PHE A 15 -7.74 0.65 4.34
N VAL A 16 -7.72 1.45 5.42
CA VAL A 16 -8.73 2.49 5.65
C VAL A 16 -8.58 3.63 4.64
N ARG A 17 -9.67 4.00 3.96
CA ARG A 17 -9.75 5.15 3.03
C ARG A 17 -8.61 5.17 2.01
N ILE A 18 -8.37 4.06 1.29
CA ILE A 18 -7.18 3.91 0.44
C ILE A 18 -7.01 5.00 -0.63
N GLN A 19 -8.11 5.53 -1.15
CA GLN A 19 -8.10 6.62 -2.13
C GLN A 19 -7.80 8.00 -1.54
N GLN A 20 -7.79 8.14 -0.22
CA GLN A 20 -7.62 9.41 0.48
C GLN A 20 -6.39 9.36 1.40
N PRO A 21 -5.84 10.52 1.79
CA PRO A 21 -4.78 10.54 2.79
C PRO A 21 -5.20 9.78 4.06
N THR A 22 -4.23 9.19 4.75
CA THR A 22 -4.51 8.55 6.04
C THR A 22 -5.02 9.61 7.03
N LEU A 23 -5.94 9.22 7.92
CA LEU A 23 -6.35 10.06 9.05
C LEU A 23 -5.45 9.88 10.28
N TYR A 24 -4.64 8.83 10.29
CA TYR A 24 -3.84 8.43 11.44
C TYR A 24 -2.54 9.23 11.50
N GLN A 25 -2.39 10.09 12.51
CA GLN A 25 -1.26 11.02 12.63
C GLN A 25 0.09 10.31 12.74
N ASP A 26 0.19 9.23 13.51
CA ASP A 26 1.40 8.40 13.61
C ASP A 26 1.81 7.82 12.24
N LEU A 27 0.86 7.44 11.39
CA LEU A 27 1.19 6.96 10.03
C LEU A 27 1.64 8.11 9.12
N ILE A 28 1.10 9.32 9.32
CA ILE A 28 1.57 10.53 8.62
C ILE A 28 3.02 10.84 9.02
N GLU A 29 3.31 10.79 10.32
CA GLU A 29 4.65 11.03 10.87
C GLU A 29 5.66 10.00 10.37
N ILE A 30 5.30 8.71 10.37
CA ILE A 30 6.14 7.65 9.79
C ILE A 30 6.37 7.93 8.31
N SER A 31 5.32 8.26 7.55
CA SER A 31 5.46 8.53 6.12
C SER A 31 6.36 9.73 5.80
N LYS A 32 6.43 10.74 6.68
CA LYS A 32 7.27 11.93 6.51
C LYS A 32 8.72 11.69 6.95
N SER A 33 8.93 10.88 7.98
CA SER A 33 10.25 10.66 8.58
C SER A 33 11.00 9.45 8.03
N TYR A 34 10.28 8.45 7.49
CA TYR A 34 10.90 7.24 6.97
C TYR A 34 11.47 7.44 5.57
N SER A 35 12.80 7.32 5.47
CA SER A 35 13.53 7.28 4.20
C SER A 35 13.93 5.84 3.86
N ILE A 36 13.41 5.31 2.75
CA ILE A 36 13.81 3.99 2.21
C ILE A 36 15.30 4.00 1.84
N GLU A 37 15.80 5.11 1.30
CA GLU A 37 17.19 5.27 0.87
C GLU A 37 18.18 5.20 2.05
N GLU A 38 17.84 5.83 3.17
CA GLU A 38 18.66 5.80 4.40
C GLU A 38 18.58 4.46 5.14
N ASN A 39 17.58 3.62 4.83
CA ASN A 39 17.38 2.32 5.46
C ASN A 39 17.64 1.16 4.49
N ILE A 40 18.43 1.39 3.43
CA ILE A 40 18.62 0.41 2.36
C ILE A 40 19.29 -0.90 2.82
N ASP A 41 20.07 -0.83 3.89
CA ASP A 41 20.71 -1.95 4.56
C ASP A 41 19.70 -2.89 5.24
N LYS A 42 18.47 -2.43 5.47
CA LYS A 42 17.36 -3.23 6.03
C LYS A 42 16.60 -4.06 5.00
N TYR A 43 17.06 -4.05 3.75
CA TYR A 43 16.49 -4.85 2.66
C TYR A 43 17.47 -5.92 2.20
N ALA A 44 16.94 -7.09 1.81
CA ALA A 44 17.71 -8.24 1.37
C ALA A 44 18.50 -7.96 0.09
N PHE A 45 17.91 -7.19 -0.84
CA PHE A 45 18.52 -6.86 -2.14
C PHE A 45 18.64 -5.34 -2.35
N PRO A 46 19.67 -4.68 -1.76
CA PRO A 46 19.86 -3.24 -1.90
C PRO A 46 19.90 -2.72 -3.34
N LYS A 47 20.36 -3.53 -4.30
CA LYS A 47 20.37 -3.15 -5.73
C LYS A 47 18.97 -2.95 -6.29
N GLU A 48 18.03 -3.84 -5.95
CA GLU A 48 16.63 -3.72 -6.41
C GLU A 48 15.93 -2.54 -5.74
N VAL A 49 16.24 -2.26 -4.47
CA VAL A 49 15.75 -1.05 -3.78
C VAL A 49 16.26 0.23 -4.45
N LYS A 50 17.54 0.29 -4.85
CA LYS A 50 18.07 1.44 -5.62
C LYS A 50 17.35 1.61 -6.95
N LYS A 51 17.09 0.51 -7.66
CA LYS A 51 16.34 0.53 -8.93
C LYS A 51 14.91 1.03 -8.72
N PHE A 52 14.22 0.56 -7.69
CA PHE A 52 12.89 1.05 -7.33
C PHE A 52 12.90 2.57 -7.09
N LEU A 53 13.84 3.05 -6.26
CA LEU A 53 13.96 4.47 -5.93
C LEU A 53 14.30 5.33 -7.15
N TYR A 54 15.14 4.83 -8.05
CA TYR A 54 15.44 5.49 -9.33
C TYR A 54 14.18 5.64 -10.18
N LEU A 55 13.40 4.57 -10.37
CA LEU A 55 12.16 4.60 -11.15
C LEU A 55 11.10 5.50 -10.50
N TYR A 56 11.01 5.49 -9.17
CA TYR A 56 10.14 6.38 -8.41
C TYR A 56 10.48 7.85 -8.66
N LYS A 57 11.77 8.24 -8.50
CA LYS A 57 12.25 9.60 -8.76
C LYS A 57 12.08 10.02 -10.23
N ALA A 58 12.11 9.07 -11.16
CA ALA A 58 11.90 9.31 -12.59
C ALA A 58 10.42 9.44 -13.01
N GLY A 59 9.47 9.33 -12.07
CA GLY A 59 8.03 9.45 -12.38
C GLY A 59 7.44 8.23 -13.10
N PHE A 60 8.03 7.04 -12.92
CA PHE A 60 7.56 5.80 -13.55
C PHE A 60 6.18 5.32 -13.05
N PHE A 61 5.81 5.68 -11.81
CA PHE A 61 4.60 5.16 -11.16
C PHE A 61 3.36 5.96 -11.55
N LEU A 62 2.23 5.24 -11.60
CA LEU A 62 0.92 5.79 -11.93
C LEU A 62 0.55 6.95 -10.99
N PRO A 63 0.01 8.07 -11.50
CA PRO A 63 -0.52 9.15 -10.67
C PRO A 63 -1.62 8.66 -9.72
N ARG A 64 -1.77 9.33 -8.58
CA ARG A 64 -2.73 8.94 -7.54
C ARG A 64 -4.20 9.02 -7.98
N SER A 65 -4.50 9.90 -8.94
CA SER A 65 -5.84 10.11 -9.51
C SER A 65 -6.28 9.01 -10.47
N ASP A 66 -5.34 8.23 -11.00
CA ASP A 66 -5.59 7.38 -12.15
C ASP A 66 -6.02 5.97 -11.74
N ILE A 67 -6.72 5.29 -12.64
CA ILE A 67 -7.25 3.96 -12.38
C ILE A 67 -6.16 2.91 -12.60
N PHE A 68 -5.85 2.15 -11.56
CA PHE A 68 -5.01 0.98 -11.66
C PHE A 68 -5.79 -0.21 -12.26
N VAL A 69 -5.16 -0.90 -13.21
CA VAL A 69 -5.70 -2.08 -13.89
C VAL A 69 -4.64 -3.19 -13.86
N PRO A 70 -4.83 -4.27 -13.06
CA PRO A 70 -3.79 -5.30 -12.87
C PRO A 70 -3.34 -6.02 -14.15
N LEU A 71 -4.23 -6.09 -15.16
CA LEU A 71 -3.98 -6.76 -16.43
C LEU A 71 -3.25 -5.86 -17.44
N GLU A 72 -3.17 -4.56 -17.20
CA GLU A 72 -2.38 -3.66 -18.03
C GLU A 72 -0.90 -3.85 -17.70
N ARG A 73 -0.05 -3.94 -18.74
CA ARG A 73 1.35 -4.34 -18.61
C ARG A 73 2.17 -3.38 -17.74
N LYS A 74 2.05 -2.07 -17.95
CA LYS A 74 2.82 -1.06 -17.18
C LYS A 74 2.37 -1.04 -15.72
N HIS A 75 1.07 -1.13 -15.47
CA HIS A 75 0.49 -1.22 -14.12
C HIS A 75 0.98 -2.47 -13.40
N SER A 76 0.96 -3.62 -14.07
CA SER A 76 1.46 -4.89 -13.53
C SER A 76 2.95 -4.80 -13.17
N GLU A 77 3.75 -4.15 -14.01
CA GLU A 77 5.18 -3.91 -13.76
C GLU A 77 5.42 -3.01 -12.54
N GLN A 78 4.67 -1.92 -12.39
CA GLN A 78 4.73 -1.06 -11.20
C GLN A 78 4.35 -1.82 -9.93
N ALA A 79 3.30 -2.63 -10.00
CA ALA A 79 2.85 -3.43 -8.88
C ALA A 79 3.87 -4.52 -8.49
N LYS A 80 4.54 -5.13 -9.49
CA LYS A 80 5.62 -6.08 -9.27
C LYS A 80 6.79 -5.42 -8.52
N LEU A 81 7.27 -4.27 -8.99
CA LEU A 81 8.37 -3.54 -8.36
C LEU A 81 8.07 -3.19 -6.89
N LEU A 82 6.83 -2.76 -6.60
CA LEU A 82 6.42 -2.47 -5.24
C LEU A 82 6.30 -3.73 -4.38
N SER A 83 5.79 -4.84 -4.93
CA SER A 83 5.74 -6.13 -4.22
C SER A 83 7.13 -6.67 -3.89
N GLU A 84 8.09 -6.53 -4.81
CA GLU A 84 9.51 -6.89 -4.59
C GLU A 84 10.10 -6.06 -3.45
N LEU A 85 9.90 -4.73 -3.46
CA LEU A 85 10.35 -3.86 -2.37
C LEU A 85 9.79 -4.29 -1.00
N PHE A 86 8.51 -4.66 -0.94
CA PHE A 86 7.90 -5.17 0.29
C PHE A 86 8.45 -6.54 0.71
N TYR A 87 8.72 -7.41 -0.25
CA TYR A 87 9.27 -8.74 0.03
C TYR A 87 10.71 -8.64 0.55
N ASP A 88 11.48 -7.71 0.00
CA ASP A 88 12.89 -7.51 0.34
C ASP A 88 13.11 -6.95 1.75
N ALA A 89 12.11 -6.35 2.38
CA ALA A 89 12.20 -5.88 3.77
C ALA A 89 12.54 -7.04 4.72
N LYS A 90 13.66 -6.95 5.45
CA LYS A 90 14.19 -8.06 6.27
C LYS A 90 13.32 -8.41 7.48
N ASP A 91 12.53 -7.46 7.95
CA ASP A 91 11.67 -7.63 9.12
C ASP A 91 10.33 -6.90 8.96
N TYR A 92 9.41 -7.20 9.87
CA TYR A 92 8.08 -6.61 9.88
C TYR A 92 8.11 -5.08 10.05
N ASP A 93 9.01 -4.52 10.85
CA ASP A 93 9.05 -3.07 11.10
C ASP A 93 9.44 -2.29 9.85
N THR A 94 10.45 -2.79 9.14
CA THR A 94 10.87 -2.29 7.84
C THR A 94 9.70 -2.41 6.85
N PHE A 95 9.11 -3.60 6.71
CA PHE A 95 7.95 -3.83 5.84
C PHE A 95 6.80 -2.85 6.13
N PHE A 96 6.45 -2.67 7.40
CA PHE A 96 5.36 -1.79 7.81
C PHE A 96 5.67 -0.33 7.48
N LYS A 97 6.87 0.17 7.79
CA LYS A 97 7.28 1.55 7.46
C LYS A 97 7.32 1.79 5.95
N THR A 98 7.79 0.81 5.17
CA THR A 98 7.75 0.85 3.71
C THR A 98 6.31 0.88 3.18
N ALA A 99 5.40 0.10 3.77
CA ALA A 99 3.99 0.10 3.41
C ALA A 99 3.31 1.44 3.76
N VAL A 100 3.63 2.02 4.92
CA VAL A 100 3.16 3.37 5.29
C VAL A 100 3.65 4.42 4.29
N TRP A 101 4.93 4.37 3.91
CA TRP A 101 5.47 5.25 2.88
C TRP A 101 4.74 5.07 1.54
N ALA A 102 4.62 3.84 1.06
CA ALA A 102 4.00 3.53 -0.24
C ALA A 102 2.53 3.96 -0.30
N ARG A 103 1.76 3.75 0.78
CA ARG A 103 0.35 4.16 0.88
C ARG A 103 0.15 5.67 0.65
N ASN A 104 1.13 6.48 1.05
CA ASN A 104 1.03 7.94 0.95
C ASN A 104 1.63 8.49 -0.35
N HIS A 105 2.57 7.79 -0.98
CA HIS A 105 3.32 8.29 -2.13
C HIS A 105 2.90 7.68 -3.48
N LEU A 106 2.25 6.51 -3.48
CA LEU A 106 1.90 5.79 -4.70
C LEU A 106 0.39 5.77 -4.92
N ASN A 107 -0.01 5.39 -6.14
CA ASN A 107 -1.40 5.13 -6.49
C ASN A 107 -2.03 4.10 -5.54
N GLY A 108 -3.26 4.38 -5.07
CA GLY A 108 -3.95 3.55 -4.09
C GLY A 108 -4.22 2.12 -4.58
N GLY A 109 -4.48 1.93 -5.88
CA GLY A 109 -4.69 0.62 -6.48
C GLY A 109 -3.39 -0.17 -6.63
N VAL A 110 -2.31 0.47 -7.08
CA VAL A 110 -0.97 -0.14 -7.11
C VAL A 110 -0.56 -0.58 -5.71
N PHE A 111 -0.71 0.30 -4.71
CA PHE A 111 -0.45 -0.03 -3.32
C PHE A 111 -1.30 -1.20 -2.83
N LEU A 112 -2.62 -1.14 -2.98
CA LEU A 112 -3.54 -2.16 -2.47
C LEU A 112 -3.22 -3.54 -3.03
N TYR A 113 -2.98 -3.63 -4.34
CA TYR A 113 -2.64 -4.88 -5.00
C TYR A 113 -1.30 -5.42 -4.50
N SER A 114 -0.25 -4.60 -4.51
CA SER A 114 1.09 -5.04 -4.10
C SER A 114 1.15 -5.42 -2.62
N PHE A 115 0.52 -4.63 -1.76
CA PHE A 115 0.48 -4.85 -0.31
C PHE A 115 -0.26 -6.14 0.04
N THR A 116 -1.43 -6.37 -0.56
CA THR A 116 -2.21 -7.61 -0.36
C THR A 116 -1.41 -8.84 -0.77
N ARG A 117 -0.75 -8.78 -1.94
CA ARG A 117 0.10 -9.88 -2.43
C ARG A 117 1.29 -10.13 -1.51
N SER A 118 1.95 -9.08 -1.03
CA SER A 118 3.09 -9.21 -0.13
C SER A 118 2.70 -9.73 1.25
N LEU A 119 1.53 -9.36 1.78
CA LEU A 119 1.00 -9.93 3.02
C LEU A 119 0.84 -11.45 2.94
N GLN A 120 0.37 -11.95 1.80
CA GLN A 120 0.17 -13.38 1.55
C GLN A 120 1.50 -14.12 1.29
N ALA A 121 2.48 -13.45 0.69
CA ALA A 121 3.75 -14.06 0.27
C ALA A 121 4.81 -14.11 1.38
N ARG A 122 4.79 -13.17 2.35
CA ARG A 122 5.79 -13.14 3.42
C ARG A 122 5.40 -14.05 4.58
N GLU A 123 6.38 -14.79 5.08
CA GLU A 123 6.20 -15.75 6.18
C GLU A 123 5.74 -15.08 7.49
N ASP A 124 6.20 -13.87 7.78
CA ASP A 124 5.87 -13.13 9.01
C ASP A 124 4.49 -12.44 8.97
N THR A 125 3.80 -12.45 7.82
CA THR A 125 2.49 -11.79 7.64
C THR A 125 1.40 -12.68 7.05
N LYS A 126 1.71 -13.89 6.56
CA LYS A 126 0.75 -14.77 5.83
C LYS A 126 -0.52 -15.15 6.58
N PHE A 127 -0.52 -15.01 7.91
CA PHE A 127 -1.67 -15.28 8.77
C PHE A 127 -2.44 -14.04 9.19
N PHE A 128 -2.05 -12.84 8.73
CA PHE A 128 -2.83 -11.64 8.98
C PHE A 128 -4.13 -11.68 8.17
N TYR A 129 -5.20 -11.24 8.82
CA TYR A 129 -6.48 -11.05 8.18
C TYR A 129 -6.40 -9.86 7.21
N ILE A 130 -6.89 -10.09 5.99
CA ILE A 130 -7.00 -9.09 4.93
C ILE A 130 -8.49 -8.85 4.73
N PRO A 131 -8.99 -7.60 4.86
CA PRO A 131 -10.39 -7.31 4.59
C PRO A 131 -10.74 -7.64 3.14
N PRO A 132 -11.98 -8.04 2.87
CA PRO A 132 -12.43 -8.27 1.51
C PRO A 132 -12.42 -6.97 0.68
N TYR A 133 -12.18 -7.09 -0.62
CA TYR A 133 -12.03 -5.93 -1.52
C TYR A 133 -13.24 -4.99 -1.53
N TYR A 134 -14.47 -5.50 -1.35
CA TYR A 134 -15.67 -4.66 -1.30
C TYR A 134 -15.73 -3.73 -0.07
N GLU A 135 -15.02 -4.05 1.02
CA GLU A 135 -14.89 -3.14 2.18
C GLU A 135 -13.83 -2.07 1.96
N ILE A 136 -12.78 -2.39 1.19
CA ILE A 136 -11.62 -1.51 0.98
C ILE A 136 -11.87 -0.57 -0.20
N TYR A 137 -12.48 -1.08 -1.26
CA TYR A 137 -12.64 -0.41 -2.55
C TYR A 137 -14.05 -0.65 -3.14
N PRO A 138 -15.10 -0.09 -2.49
CA PRO A 138 -16.49 -0.38 -2.81
C PRO A 138 -16.91 0.06 -4.22
N PHE A 139 -16.21 1.03 -4.82
CA PHE A 139 -16.49 1.56 -6.16
C PHE A 139 -16.43 0.49 -7.28
N LEU A 140 -15.83 -0.67 -7.03
CA LEU A 140 -15.82 -1.80 -7.98
C LEU A 140 -16.98 -2.80 -7.79
N PHE A 141 -17.76 -2.66 -6.72
CA PHE A 141 -18.74 -3.66 -6.28
C PHE A 141 -20.15 -3.09 -6.06
N VAL A 142 -20.29 -1.77 -6.19
CA VAL A 142 -21.54 -1.05 -5.93
C VAL A 142 -21.91 -0.27 -7.19
N ASP A 143 -23.18 -0.34 -7.56
CA ASP A 143 -23.70 0.37 -8.72
C ASP A 143 -23.56 1.89 -8.56
N GLU A 144 -23.37 2.56 -9.70
CA GLU A 144 -23.14 4.00 -9.75
C GLU A 144 -24.22 4.82 -9.04
N HIS A 145 -25.49 4.46 -9.20
CA HIS A 145 -26.61 5.19 -8.57
C HIS A 145 -26.54 5.20 -7.04
N VAL A 146 -26.07 4.11 -6.42
CA VAL A 146 -25.89 4.04 -4.96
C VAL A 146 -24.75 4.97 -4.54
N ILE A 147 -23.68 5.04 -5.34
CA ILE A 147 -22.55 5.93 -5.08
C ILE A 147 -22.97 7.40 -5.22
N GLN A 148 -23.76 7.74 -6.24
CA GLN A 148 -24.31 9.09 -6.44
C GLN A 148 -25.18 9.51 -5.26
N ASN A 149 -26.11 8.65 -4.82
CA ASN A 149 -26.95 8.91 -3.64
C ASN A 149 -26.11 9.15 -2.37
N LEU A 150 -25.02 8.40 -2.18
CA LEU A 150 -24.11 8.61 -1.05
C LEU A 150 -23.43 9.99 -1.11
N TYR A 151 -23.02 10.43 -2.30
CA TYR A 151 -22.42 11.75 -2.47
C TYR A 151 -23.42 12.87 -2.18
N GLU A 152 -24.66 12.75 -2.66
CA GLU A 152 -25.73 13.71 -2.37
C GLU A 152 -26.00 13.80 -0.87
N ALA A 153 -26.18 12.67 -0.19
CA ALA A 153 -26.43 12.62 1.25
C ALA A 153 -25.28 13.17 2.10
N ARG A 154 -24.03 13.17 1.59
CA ARG A 154 -22.88 13.75 2.28
C ARG A 154 -22.82 15.28 2.15
N LEU A 155 -23.45 15.84 1.12
CA LEU A 155 -23.46 17.29 0.83
C LEU A 155 -24.59 18.02 1.55
N THR A 156 -25.62 17.30 2.01
CA THR A 156 -26.74 17.79 2.84
C THR A 156 -26.43 17.67 4.33
#